data_AF-A0A3N7HRQ5-F1
#
_entry.id   AF-A0A3N7HRQ5-F1
#
_cell.length_a   1.000
_cell.length_b   1.000
_cell.length_c   1.000
_cell.angle_alpha   90.00
_cell.angle_beta   90.00
_cell.angle_gamma   90.00
#
_symmetry.space_group_name_H-M   'P 1'
#
loop_
_entity.id
_entity.type
_entity.pdbx_description
1 polymer ?
#
loop_
_entity_poly.entity_id
_entity_poly.type
_entity_poly.pdbx_seq_one_letter_code
_entity_poly.pdbx_strand_id
1 'polypeptide(L)'
;MIESDGEQGLQDKRLQILKTGNLVLVDALNRIKWQSFNFPTDVMLWGQRLNVATRLTSFPTNSTAFYSFEIQHNKIALYLSSGKWNYSYWEFQPTKNRNITFIELGSKGLEIFNDKYKKIAQILSFGMQFQPLRFLALGNKTGNMGLYFYSPEKRSFEAAFQALNTTCDLPLACRPYGICTLSNACSCIRLLTAKKGVGSDCNGGFSEGFCDREQQEMLELSGVSSVLRTAPKRVNVSKEVCEDLCLQDCKCAAALYSTGEDGTSFRECFTYGLVSGVKQVERGTGLTYMVKVPKGTQISHGKSNVKKWVLVMVGVIDGFIILLVFGGLGYYLVQRRRRRNVLASDNNT
;
A
#
# COMPACT_ATOMS: atom_id res chain seq x y z
N MET A 1 5.70 7.33 -30.03
CA MET A 1 5.39 8.60 -30.73
C MET A 1 6.74 9.24 -31.04
N ILE A 2 7.20 9.17 -32.29
CA ILE A 2 8.33 9.96 -32.75
C ILE A 2 7.67 11.21 -33.31
N GLU A 3 7.77 12.32 -32.59
CA GLU A 3 7.35 13.62 -33.07
C GLU A 3 8.62 14.30 -33.59
N SER A 4 8.72 14.42 -34.91
CA SER A 4 9.85 15.04 -35.59
C SER A 4 9.53 16.52 -35.82
N ASP A 5 10.15 17.40 -35.02
CA ASP A 5 10.19 18.82 -35.35
C ASP A 5 11.27 19.08 -36.40
N GLY A 6 10.80 19.51 -37.59
CA GLY A 6 11.42 20.52 -38.44
C GLY A 6 12.82 20.24 -38.99
N GLU A 7 12.87 19.92 -40.29
CA GLU A 7 14.09 19.99 -41.11
C GLU A 7 14.68 21.40 -41.14
N GLN A 8 15.90 21.56 -40.64
CA GLN A 8 16.91 22.45 -41.23
C GLN A 8 18.31 22.09 -40.69
N GLY A 9 19.16 21.58 -41.58
CA GLY A 9 20.59 21.30 -41.34
C GLY A 9 20.86 19.91 -40.78
N LEU A 10 21.12 18.94 -41.67
CA LEU A 10 21.61 17.60 -41.33
C LEU A 10 23.06 17.68 -40.81
N GLN A 11 23.24 18.23 -39.62
CA GLN A 11 24.41 17.99 -38.80
C GLN A 11 24.35 16.54 -38.33
N ASP A 12 25.43 15.79 -38.51
CA ASP A 12 25.57 14.39 -38.10
C ASP A 12 25.10 14.21 -36.65
N LYS A 13 23.86 13.74 -36.50
CA LYS A 13 23.24 13.42 -35.23
C LYS A 13 23.16 11.91 -35.15
N ARG A 14 23.71 11.34 -34.09
CA ARG A 14 23.65 9.91 -33.85
C ARG A 14 22.91 9.62 -32.56
N LEU A 15 22.14 8.54 -32.60
CA LEU A 15 21.46 8.00 -31.43
C LEU A 15 22.31 6.86 -30.86
N GLN A 16 22.63 6.92 -29.57
CA GLN A 16 23.48 5.94 -28.90
C GLN A 16 22.85 5.51 -27.58
N ILE A 17 22.88 4.21 -27.28
CA ILE A 17 22.60 3.70 -25.94
C ILE A 17 23.91 3.57 -25.15
N LEU A 18 23.98 4.22 -24.00
CA LEU A 18 25.12 4.15 -23.09
C LEU A 18 25.07 2.88 -22.24
N LYS A 19 26.19 2.49 -21.63
CA LYS A 19 26.26 1.35 -20.70
C LYS A 19 25.34 1.49 -19.49
N THR A 20 24.90 2.70 -19.17
CA THR A 20 23.93 2.98 -18.10
C THR A 20 22.48 2.73 -18.54
N GLY A 21 22.23 2.42 -19.81
CA GLY A 21 20.88 2.37 -20.39
C GLY A 21 20.34 3.74 -20.82
N ASN A 22 21.12 4.82 -20.66
CA ASN A 22 20.73 6.15 -21.13
C ASN A 22 20.81 6.20 -22.66
N LEU A 23 19.68 6.47 -23.31
CA LEU A 23 19.61 6.67 -24.75
C LEU A 23 19.83 8.15 -25.03
N VAL A 24 20.91 8.48 -25.74
CA VAL A 24 21.33 9.86 -26.00
C VAL A 24 21.35 10.17 -27.49
N LEU A 25 20.89 11.36 -27.84
CA LEU A 25 21.10 11.96 -29.15
C LEU A 25 22.30 12.90 -29.03
N VAL A 26 23.37 12.65 -29.79
CA VAL A 26 24.57 13.48 -29.77
C VAL A 26 24.83 14.11 -31.14
N ASP A 27 25.44 15.30 -31.14
CA ASP A 27 25.93 15.95 -32.37
C ASP A 27 27.30 15.39 -32.81
N ALA A 28 27.81 15.90 -33.95
CA ALA A 28 29.10 15.52 -34.50
C ALA A 28 30.27 15.72 -33.51
N LEU A 29 30.13 16.64 -32.55
CA LEU A 29 31.13 16.92 -31.50
C LEU A 29 30.92 16.08 -30.23
N ASN A 30 30.09 15.03 -30.28
CA ASN A 30 29.70 14.20 -29.13
C ASN A 30 28.94 14.95 -28.03
N ARG A 31 28.34 16.12 -28.30
CA ARG A 31 27.56 16.84 -27.29
C ARG A 31 26.15 16.29 -27.23
N ILE A 32 25.69 15.92 -26.03
CA ILE A 32 24.34 15.44 -25.78
C ILE A 32 23.35 16.58 -26.07
N LYS A 33 22.46 16.35 -27.04
CA LYS A 33 21.34 17.24 -27.39
C LYS A 33 20.03 16.82 -26.74
N TRP A 34 19.87 15.52 -26.50
CA TRP A 34 18.72 14.93 -25.83
C TRP A 34 19.15 13.64 -25.12
N GLN A 35 18.48 13.29 -24.02
CA GLN A 35 18.71 12.04 -23.32
C GLN A 35 17.43 11.48 -22.69
N SER A 36 17.23 10.17 -22.75
CA SER A 36 16.05 9.50 -22.19
C SER A 36 15.96 9.64 -20.68
N PHE A 37 17.09 9.80 -19.99
CA PHE A 37 17.12 10.00 -18.54
C PHE A 37 16.38 11.26 -18.05
N ASN A 38 16.15 12.24 -18.93
CA ASN A 38 15.34 13.42 -18.61
C ASN A 38 13.82 13.16 -18.69
N PHE A 39 13.39 11.99 -19.20
CA PHE A 39 12.00 11.64 -19.44
C PHE A 39 11.70 10.24 -18.86
N PRO A 40 11.75 10.09 -17.52
CA PRO A 40 11.58 8.78 -16.90
C PRO A 40 10.12 8.29 -16.99
N THR A 41 9.94 6.97 -16.94
CA THR A 41 8.62 6.31 -16.92
C THR A 41 8.24 5.93 -15.47
N ASP A 42 8.07 4.65 -15.19
CA ASP A 42 7.88 4.02 -13.89
C ASP A 42 9.20 3.51 -13.27
N VAL A 43 10.33 3.68 -13.95
CA VAL A 43 11.65 3.15 -13.56
C VAL A 43 12.72 4.24 -13.52
N MET A 44 13.59 4.16 -12.51
CA MET A 44 14.82 4.92 -12.42
C MET A 44 16.01 3.95 -12.46
N LEU A 45 16.94 4.16 -13.38
CA LEU A 45 18.13 3.32 -13.54
C LEU A 45 19.31 3.83 -12.71
N TRP A 46 20.29 2.95 -12.48
CA TRP A 46 21.57 3.34 -11.90
C TRP A 46 22.27 4.43 -12.73
N GLY A 47 22.80 5.45 -12.05
CA GLY A 47 23.44 6.60 -12.70
C GLY A 47 22.47 7.65 -13.24
N GLN A 48 21.16 7.40 -13.17
CA GLN A 48 20.14 8.43 -13.41
C GLN A 48 20.00 9.30 -12.17
N ARG A 49 19.85 10.61 -12.39
CA ARG A 49 19.50 11.59 -11.35
C ARG A 49 18.08 12.07 -11.60
N LEU A 50 17.22 11.98 -10.58
CA LEU A 50 15.88 12.57 -10.64
C LEU A 50 15.87 13.83 -9.77
N ASN A 51 15.51 14.96 -10.36
CA ASN A 51 15.46 16.23 -9.66
C ASN A 51 14.07 16.42 -9.00
N VAL A 52 13.95 17.43 -8.15
CA VAL A 52 12.63 17.93 -7.75
C VAL A 52 11.83 18.29 -9.01
N ALA A 53 10.51 18.02 -8.97
CA ALA A 53 9.57 18.06 -10.10
C ALA A 53 9.65 16.88 -11.08
N THR A 54 10.62 15.98 -10.96
CA THR A 54 10.56 14.70 -11.66
C THR A 54 9.50 13.79 -11.01
N ARG A 55 8.66 13.17 -11.84
CA ARG A 55 7.63 12.22 -11.43
C ARG A 55 7.83 10.91 -12.19
N LEU A 56 7.76 9.78 -11.48
CA LEU A 56 7.56 8.48 -12.12
C LEU A 56 6.08 8.15 -12.11
N THR A 57 5.54 7.67 -13.22
CA THR A 57 4.11 7.36 -13.36
C THR A 57 3.90 5.93 -13.80
N SER A 58 3.02 5.21 -13.10
CA SER A 58 2.47 3.97 -13.62
C SER A 58 1.46 4.29 -14.72
N PHE A 59 1.45 3.54 -15.81
CA PHE A 59 0.44 3.65 -16.86
C PHE A 59 -0.42 2.38 -16.89
N PRO A 60 -1.37 2.20 -15.96
CA PRO A 60 -2.28 1.07 -16.00
C PRO A 60 -3.19 1.20 -17.22
N THR A 61 -3.17 0.21 -18.10
CA THR A 61 -3.86 0.22 -19.41
C THR A 61 -5.38 0.34 -19.34
N ASN A 62 -6.00 -0.01 -18.21
CA ASN A 62 -7.46 -0.10 -18.05
C ASN A 62 -7.95 0.56 -16.74
N SER A 63 -7.39 1.72 -16.38
CA SER A 63 -7.79 2.41 -15.15
C SER A 63 -7.78 3.93 -15.34
N THR A 64 -8.81 4.58 -14.81
CA THR A 64 -8.84 6.05 -14.67
C THR A 64 -7.94 6.53 -13.53
N ALA A 65 -7.49 5.60 -12.68
CA ALA A 65 -6.56 5.86 -11.60
C ALA A 65 -5.14 5.39 -11.95
N PHE A 66 -4.15 6.19 -11.59
CA PHE A 66 -2.73 5.88 -11.76
C PHE A 66 -1.94 6.24 -10.51
N TYR A 67 -0.80 5.57 -10.34
CA TYR A 67 0.16 5.83 -9.29
C TYR A 67 1.27 6.74 -9.77
N SER A 68 1.82 7.52 -8.84
CA SER A 68 3.04 8.24 -9.10
C SER A 68 3.99 8.29 -7.92
N PHE A 69 5.28 8.31 -8.22
CA PHE A 69 6.35 8.62 -7.29
C PHE A 69 6.81 10.05 -7.57
N GLU A 70 6.79 10.90 -6.55
CA GLU A 70 7.07 12.32 -6.68
C GLU A 70 8.15 12.77 -5.71
N ILE A 71 9.03 13.64 -6.21
CA ILE A 71 10.07 14.30 -5.44
C ILE A 71 9.65 15.76 -5.25
N GLN A 72 9.35 16.12 -4.01
CA GLN A 72 9.04 17.47 -3.58
C GLN A 72 10.20 18.00 -2.73
N HIS A 73 10.27 19.32 -2.55
CA HIS A 73 11.35 19.95 -1.80
C HIS A 73 11.45 19.45 -0.35
N ASN A 74 10.32 19.11 0.28
CA ASN A 74 10.28 18.69 1.68
C ASN A 74 10.09 17.18 1.87
N LYS A 75 9.67 16.44 0.84
CA LYS A 75 9.36 15.01 0.96
C LYS A 75 9.44 14.27 -0.37
N ILE A 76 9.56 12.95 -0.27
CA ILE A 76 9.32 12.01 -1.35
C ILE A 76 8.01 11.30 -1.04
N ALA A 77 7.12 11.14 -2.00
CA ALA A 77 5.82 10.53 -1.74
C ALA A 77 5.30 9.68 -2.89
N LEU A 78 4.48 8.70 -2.54
CA LEU A 78 3.69 7.92 -3.49
C LEU A 78 2.25 8.41 -3.47
N TYR A 79 1.69 8.58 -4.66
CA TYR A 79 0.37 9.19 -4.89
C TYR A 79 -0.54 8.29 -5.69
N LEU A 80 -1.80 8.20 -5.28
CA LEU A 80 -2.89 7.65 -6.07
C LEU A 80 -3.69 8.83 -6.64
N SER A 81 -3.61 8.99 -7.96
CA SER A 81 -4.42 9.95 -8.71
C SER A 81 -5.62 9.24 -9.30
N SER A 82 -6.83 9.76 -9.11
CA SER A 82 -8.08 9.25 -9.71
C SER A 82 -9.04 10.40 -9.99
N GLY A 83 -9.28 10.69 -11.27
CA GLY A 83 -10.05 11.85 -11.69
C GLY A 83 -9.42 13.16 -11.20
N LYS A 84 -10.13 13.91 -10.35
CA LYS A 84 -9.64 15.17 -9.76
C LYS A 84 -8.93 14.98 -8.41
N TRP A 85 -8.90 13.75 -7.90
CA TRP A 85 -8.36 13.44 -6.59
C TRP A 85 -6.93 12.97 -6.69
N ASN A 86 -6.08 13.46 -5.78
CA ASN A 86 -4.71 13.02 -5.65
C ASN A 86 -4.36 12.85 -4.18
N TYR A 87 -4.24 11.61 -3.72
CA TYR A 87 -3.96 11.28 -2.32
C TYR A 87 -2.60 10.62 -2.21
N SER A 88 -1.74 11.10 -1.31
CA SER A 88 -0.56 10.34 -0.96
C SER A 88 -0.96 9.11 -0.14
N TYR A 89 -0.20 8.04 -0.20
CA TYR A 89 -0.40 6.86 0.67
C TYR A 89 0.89 6.42 1.37
N TRP A 90 2.03 6.95 0.92
CA TRP A 90 3.33 6.76 1.54
C TRP A 90 4.16 8.03 1.39
N GLU A 91 4.91 8.41 2.42
CA GLU A 91 5.75 9.61 2.42
C GLU A 91 7.05 9.35 3.18
N PHE A 92 8.13 9.95 2.70
CA PHE A 92 9.44 10.02 3.35
C PHE A 92 9.89 11.47 3.43
N GLN A 93 10.17 11.95 4.63
CA GLN A 93 10.64 13.31 4.88
C GLN A 93 12.04 13.29 5.52
N PRO A 94 13.04 14.00 4.95
CA PRO A 94 14.34 14.15 5.59
C PRO A 94 14.22 14.79 6.97
N THR A 95 15.10 14.39 7.89
CA THR A 95 15.16 15.00 9.22
C THR A 95 15.51 16.50 9.12
N LYS A 96 15.00 17.29 10.07
CA LYS A 96 15.27 18.73 10.19
C LYS A 96 14.79 19.58 9.00
N ASN A 97 13.75 19.15 8.28
CA ASN A 97 13.14 19.90 7.16
C ASN A 97 14.15 20.38 6.11
N ARG A 98 15.14 19.55 5.79
CA ARG A 98 16.12 19.87 4.74
C ARG A 98 15.49 19.79 3.36
N ASN A 99 15.81 20.76 2.51
CA ASN A 99 15.34 20.77 1.13
C ASN A 99 16.03 19.69 0.29
N ILE A 100 15.22 18.85 -0.33
CA ILE A 100 15.61 17.91 -1.37
C ILE A 100 15.80 18.70 -2.67
N THR A 101 16.84 18.35 -3.43
CA THR A 101 17.09 18.90 -4.77
C THR A 101 17.09 17.79 -5.81
N PHE A 102 17.69 16.64 -5.49
CA PHE A 102 17.69 15.47 -6.36
C PHE A 102 17.92 14.18 -5.56
N ILE A 103 17.64 13.06 -6.22
CA ILE A 103 17.92 11.71 -5.70
C ILE A 103 18.75 10.91 -6.71
N GLU A 104 19.53 9.97 -6.17
CA GLU A 104 20.33 9.02 -6.94
C GLU A 104 20.23 7.62 -6.31
N LEU A 105 20.29 6.59 -7.15
CA LEU A 105 20.38 5.22 -6.67
C LEU A 105 21.84 4.94 -6.26
N GLY A 106 22.06 4.79 -4.96
CA GLY A 106 23.36 4.43 -4.39
C GLY A 106 23.47 2.93 -4.10
N SER A 107 24.65 2.48 -3.68
CA SER A 107 24.90 1.04 -3.43
C SER A 107 24.15 0.49 -2.23
N LYS A 108 23.79 1.35 -1.26
CA LYS A 108 23.12 1.00 0.01
C LYS A 108 21.66 1.48 0.08
N GLY A 109 21.10 1.98 -1.02
CA GLY A 109 19.75 2.51 -1.05
C GLY A 109 19.60 3.76 -1.90
N LEU A 110 18.47 4.45 -1.75
CA LEU A 110 18.17 5.69 -2.46
C LEU A 110 18.74 6.88 -1.70
N GLU A 111 19.69 7.58 -2.31
CA GLU A 111 20.39 8.71 -1.71
C GLU A 111 19.72 10.02 -2.08
N ILE A 112 19.61 10.93 -1.11
CA ILE A 112 18.86 12.17 -1.22
C ILE A 112 19.80 13.34 -0.95
N PHE A 113 19.85 14.30 -1.86
CA PHE A 113 20.82 15.38 -1.86
C PHE A 113 20.16 16.75 -1.84
N ASN A 114 20.90 17.74 -1.32
CA ASN A 114 20.55 19.14 -1.42
C ASN A 114 21.29 19.83 -2.59
N ASP A 115 21.05 21.13 -2.72
CA ASP A 115 21.63 22.06 -3.69
C ASP A 115 23.18 22.12 -3.65
N LYS A 116 23.77 21.87 -2.48
CA LYS A 116 25.22 21.79 -2.28
C LYS A 116 25.81 20.39 -2.53
N TYR A 117 25.06 19.50 -3.19
CA TYR A 117 25.46 18.11 -3.45
C TYR A 117 25.80 17.30 -2.18
N LYS A 118 25.31 17.73 -1.02
CA LYS A 118 25.50 17.01 0.24
C LYS A 118 24.38 15.99 0.41
N LYS A 119 24.72 14.73 0.68
CA LYS A 119 23.74 13.71 1.07
C LYS A 119 23.08 14.12 2.40
N ILE A 120 21.78 14.37 2.37
CA ILE A 120 20.99 14.82 3.52
C ILE A 120 20.17 13.71 4.17
N ALA A 121 19.82 12.67 3.41
CA ALA A 121 19.06 11.52 3.86
C ALA A 121 19.31 10.30 2.93
N GLN A 122 18.88 9.12 3.37
CA GLN A 122 18.97 7.89 2.60
C GLN A 122 17.83 6.94 2.98
N ILE A 123 17.15 6.37 1.98
CA ILE A 123 16.24 5.24 2.18
C ILE A 123 17.09 3.98 2.05
N LEU A 124 17.29 3.27 3.15
CA LEU A 124 18.17 2.12 3.23
C LEU A 124 17.55 0.88 2.60
N SER A 125 18.34 0.14 1.84
CA SER A 125 18.01 -1.25 1.50
C SER A 125 18.13 -2.16 2.72
N PHE A 126 17.27 -3.17 2.78
CA PHE A 126 17.37 -4.26 3.77
C PHE A 126 18.58 -5.15 3.48
N GLY A 127 19.19 -5.65 4.55
CA GLY A 127 20.21 -6.69 4.48
C GLY A 127 21.63 -6.20 4.14
N MET A 128 22.62 -7.03 4.48
CA MET A 128 23.98 -6.93 3.96
C MET A 128 23.98 -7.48 2.51
N GLN A 129 23.44 -6.70 1.58
CA GLN A 129 23.46 -7.08 0.17
C GLN A 129 24.84 -6.81 -0.42
N PHE A 130 25.52 -7.86 -0.90
CA PHE A 130 26.77 -7.74 -1.66
C PHE A 130 26.54 -7.32 -3.12
N GLN A 131 25.31 -7.45 -3.62
CA GLN A 131 24.97 -7.12 -5.00
C GLN A 131 24.51 -5.66 -5.11
N PRO A 132 25.01 -4.91 -6.12
CA PRO A 132 24.62 -3.52 -6.31
C PRO A 132 23.15 -3.42 -6.74
N LEU A 133 22.48 -2.38 -6.25
CA LEU A 133 21.16 -2.00 -6.75
C LEU A 133 21.25 -1.68 -8.25
N ARG A 134 20.21 -2.04 -8.99
CA ARG A 134 20.15 -1.90 -10.45
C ARG A 134 19.18 -0.82 -10.87
N PHE A 135 18.02 -0.79 -10.23
CA PHE A 135 16.97 0.18 -10.52
C PHE A 135 16.02 0.37 -9.33
N LEU A 136 15.30 1.47 -9.36
CA LEU A 136 14.08 1.71 -8.60
C LEU A 136 12.90 1.56 -9.56
N ALA A 137 11.83 0.89 -9.13
CA ALA A 137 10.62 0.78 -9.92
C ALA A 137 9.36 1.11 -9.10
N LEU A 138 8.40 1.78 -9.73
CA LEU A 138 7.04 1.96 -9.27
C LEU A 138 6.18 0.86 -9.87
N GLY A 139 5.63 -0.02 -9.03
CA GLY A 139 4.85 -1.17 -9.48
C GLY A 139 3.60 -0.76 -10.25
N ASN A 140 3.53 -1.07 -11.54
CA ASN A 140 2.42 -0.64 -12.41
C ASN A 140 1.02 -1.08 -11.92
N LYS A 141 0.93 -2.23 -11.24
CA LYS A 141 -0.35 -2.77 -10.71
C LYS A 141 -0.67 -2.30 -9.29
N THR A 142 0.33 -2.22 -8.42
CA THR A 142 0.14 -2.03 -6.97
C THR A 142 0.41 -0.60 -6.51
N GLY A 143 1.19 0.17 -7.28
CA GLY A 143 1.72 1.46 -6.86
C GLY A 143 2.81 1.34 -5.79
N ASN A 144 3.26 0.15 -5.41
CA ASN A 144 4.35 0.03 -4.45
C ASN A 144 5.68 0.40 -5.12
N MET A 145 6.55 1.13 -4.41
CA MET A 145 7.89 1.46 -4.88
C MET A 145 8.90 0.51 -4.25
N GLY A 146 9.86 0.04 -5.06
CA GLY A 146 10.92 -0.83 -4.58
C GLY A 146 12.28 -0.51 -5.20
N LEU A 147 13.33 -0.90 -4.48
CA LEU A 147 14.71 -0.89 -4.96
C LEU A 147 15.13 -2.32 -5.26
N TYR A 148 15.68 -2.57 -6.44
CA TYR A 148 15.90 -3.93 -6.93
C TYR A 148 17.37 -4.21 -7.20
N PHE A 149 17.79 -5.43 -6.88
CA PHE A 149 19.08 -5.99 -7.25
C PHE A 149 18.86 -7.31 -8.00
N TYR A 150 19.85 -7.75 -8.77
CA TYR A 150 19.80 -9.05 -9.42
C TYR A 150 20.35 -10.12 -8.47
N SER A 151 19.57 -11.16 -8.17
CA SER A 151 20.01 -12.32 -7.42
C SER A 151 20.49 -13.42 -8.38
N PRO A 152 21.80 -13.75 -8.42
CA PRO A 152 22.30 -14.82 -9.26
C PRO A 152 21.75 -16.20 -8.85
N GLU A 153 21.50 -16.40 -7.56
CA GLU A 153 20.96 -17.64 -7.00
C GLU A 153 19.53 -17.90 -7.49
N LYS A 154 18.66 -16.88 -7.40
CA LYS A 154 17.25 -16.98 -7.83
C LYS A 154 17.05 -16.70 -9.33
N ARG A 155 18.09 -16.19 -10.01
CA ARG A 155 18.05 -15.75 -11.42
C ARG A 155 16.93 -14.75 -11.69
N SER A 156 16.66 -13.89 -10.72
CA SER A 156 15.56 -12.91 -10.72
C SER A 156 16.02 -11.59 -10.12
N PHE A 157 15.28 -10.52 -10.43
CA PHE A 157 15.39 -9.27 -9.68
C PHE A 157 14.60 -9.39 -8.39
N GLU A 158 15.27 -9.15 -7.27
CA GLU A 158 14.68 -9.20 -5.93
C GLU A 158 14.62 -7.80 -5.35
N ALA A 159 13.57 -7.53 -4.58
CA ALA A 159 13.44 -6.26 -3.87
C ALA A 159 14.38 -6.24 -2.66
N ALA A 160 15.31 -5.29 -2.65
CA ALA A 160 16.10 -4.95 -1.47
C ALA A 160 15.37 -3.97 -0.56
N PHE A 161 14.36 -3.27 -1.05
CA PHE A 161 13.50 -2.38 -0.28
C PHE A 161 12.11 -2.34 -0.91
N GLN A 162 11.08 -2.20 -0.09
CA GLN A 162 9.73 -1.87 -0.52
C GLN A 162 9.18 -0.78 0.39
N ALA A 163 8.50 0.21 -0.19
CA ALA A 163 7.88 1.30 0.56
C ALA A 163 6.75 0.80 1.48
N LEU A 164 5.99 -0.17 1.02
CA LEU A 164 4.86 -0.79 1.73
C LEU A 164 5.13 -2.28 1.91
N ASN A 165 5.05 -2.75 3.16
CA ASN A 165 5.35 -4.14 3.53
C ASN A 165 4.11 -5.04 3.65
N THR A 166 2.92 -4.44 3.82
CA THR A 166 1.67 -5.20 3.94
C THR A 166 0.73 -4.89 2.78
N THR A 167 -0.04 -5.89 2.36
CA THR A 167 -1.02 -5.74 1.28
C THR A 167 -2.05 -4.66 1.62
N CYS A 168 -2.52 -4.60 2.88
CA CYS A 168 -3.52 -3.62 3.30
C CYS A 168 -3.00 -2.18 3.44
N ASP A 169 -1.70 -1.93 3.26
CA ASP A 169 -1.17 -0.57 3.14
C ASP A 169 -1.20 -0.05 1.68
N LEU A 170 -1.54 -0.91 0.71
CA LEU A 170 -1.73 -0.49 -0.68
C LEU A 170 -3.04 0.28 -0.83
N PRO A 171 -3.05 1.41 -1.58
CA PRO A 171 -4.23 2.27 -1.70
C PRO A 171 -5.38 1.61 -2.46
N LEU A 172 -5.11 0.62 -3.33
CA LEU A 172 -6.10 -0.19 -4.04
C LEU A 172 -5.96 -1.69 -3.70
N ALA A 173 -5.61 -2.02 -2.44
CA ALA A 173 -5.56 -3.40 -1.96
C ALA A 173 -6.87 -4.16 -2.19
N CYS A 174 -7.99 -3.46 -1.98
CA CYS A 174 -9.33 -3.90 -2.30
C CYS A 174 -9.96 -2.97 -3.34
N ARG A 175 -10.94 -3.48 -4.07
CA ARG A 175 -11.78 -2.66 -4.95
C ARG A 175 -12.47 -1.54 -4.16
N PRO A 176 -12.94 -0.47 -4.83
CA PRO A 176 -13.71 0.57 -4.17
C PRO A 176 -14.84 -0.01 -3.30
N TYR A 177 -15.10 0.62 -2.15
CA TYR A 177 -16.02 0.13 -1.10
C TYR A 177 -15.61 -1.21 -0.44
N GLY A 178 -14.41 -1.71 -0.70
CA GLY A 178 -13.81 -2.84 0.01
C GLY A 178 -12.95 -2.40 1.20
N ILE A 179 -13.04 -3.16 2.29
CA ILE A 179 -12.22 -3.03 3.50
C ILE A 179 -11.18 -4.16 3.48
N CYS A 180 -9.90 -3.81 3.57
CA CYS A 180 -8.83 -4.79 3.75
C CYS A 180 -8.75 -5.22 5.23
N THR A 181 -9.00 -6.50 5.50
CA THR A 181 -9.02 -7.06 6.85
C THR A 181 -7.61 -7.35 7.35
N LEU A 182 -7.46 -7.56 8.67
CA LEU A 182 -6.17 -7.97 9.26
C LEU A 182 -5.61 -9.29 8.68
N SER A 183 -6.45 -10.10 8.04
CA SER A 183 -6.05 -11.34 7.35
C SER A 183 -5.65 -11.11 5.89
N ASN A 184 -5.43 -9.86 5.46
CA ASN A 184 -5.17 -9.46 4.06
C ASN A 184 -6.28 -9.89 3.08
N ALA A 185 -7.53 -10.02 3.55
CA ALA A 185 -8.68 -10.34 2.72
C ALA A 185 -9.56 -9.10 2.51
N CYS A 186 -10.35 -9.08 1.44
CA CYS A 186 -11.29 -7.99 1.18
C CYS A 186 -12.69 -8.34 1.69
N SER A 187 -13.27 -7.45 2.49
CA SER A 187 -14.69 -7.48 2.86
C SER A 187 -15.39 -6.27 2.25
N CYS A 188 -16.46 -6.48 1.48
CA CYS A 188 -17.20 -5.35 0.93
C CYS A 188 -18.09 -4.70 2.00
N ILE A 189 -18.19 -3.38 1.96
CA ILE A 189 -19.27 -2.66 2.62
C ILE A 189 -20.56 -3.08 1.89
N ARG A 190 -21.29 -4.04 2.45
CA ARG A 190 -22.51 -4.57 1.86
C ARG A 190 -23.63 -3.55 2.02
N LEU A 191 -23.88 -2.81 0.96
CA LEU A 191 -24.95 -1.84 0.86
C LEU A 191 -26.15 -2.53 0.20
N LEU A 192 -27.14 -2.91 1.01
CA LEU A 192 -28.42 -3.40 0.49
C LEU A 192 -29.21 -2.21 -0.05
N THR A 193 -29.10 -1.92 -1.34
CA THR A 193 -30.05 -1.01 -1.99
C THR A 193 -31.34 -1.76 -2.29
N ALA A 194 -32.50 -1.18 -1.96
CA ALA A 194 -33.82 -1.78 -2.15
C ALA A 194 -34.17 -2.20 -3.60
N LYS A 195 -33.32 -1.91 -4.59
CA LYS A 195 -33.58 -2.12 -6.03
C LYS A 195 -32.68 -3.13 -6.75
N LYS A 196 -31.60 -3.66 -6.16
CA LYS A 196 -30.78 -4.67 -6.83
C LYS A 196 -30.25 -5.71 -5.85
N GLY A 197 -30.42 -6.98 -6.22
CA GLY A 197 -29.92 -8.14 -5.47
C GLY A 197 -28.43 -8.05 -5.17
N VAL A 198 -28.02 -8.75 -4.11
CA VAL A 198 -26.66 -8.79 -3.57
C VAL A 198 -25.66 -9.15 -4.67
N GLY A 199 -24.91 -8.16 -5.15
CA GLY A 199 -23.65 -8.42 -5.84
C GLY A 199 -22.63 -8.93 -4.83
N SER A 200 -22.07 -10.12 -5.06
CA SER A 200 -20.96 -10.68 -4.27
C SER A 200 -19.65 -9.93 -4.48
N ASP A 201 -19.56 -9.16 -5.57
CA ASP A 201 -18.41 -8.35 -5.95
C ASP A 201 -18.65 -6.90 -5.48
N CYS A 202 -17.62 -6.21 -4.97
CA CYS A 202 -17.70 -4.79 -4.57
C CYS A 202 -17.90 -3.82 -5.78
N ASN A 203 -18.63 -4.25 -6.82
CA ASN A 203 -18.91 -3.51 -8.06
C ASN A 203 -20.01 -2.44 -7.89
N GLY A 204 -20.49 -2.21 -6.67
CA GLY A 204 -21.53 -1.22 -6.37
C GLY A 204 -20.94 0.16 -6.03
N GLY A 205 -20.15 0.75 -6.93
CA GLY A 205 -19.96 2.19 -6.88
C GLY A 205 -21.30 2.86 -7.19
N PHE A 206 -21.68 3.87 -6.40
CA PHE A 206 -22.86 4.66 -6.74
C PHE A 206 -22.51 5.53 -7.95
N SER A 207 -23.03 5.14 -9.11
CA SER A 207 -22.77 5.81 -10.39
C SER A 207 -23.45 7.17 -10.52
N GLU A 208 -24.28 7.58 -9.56
CA GLU A 208 -25.02 8.84 -9.57
C GLU A 208 -24.52 9.76 -8.47
N GLY A 209 -24.29 11.02 -8.83
CA GLY A 209 -23.78 12.04 -7.92
C GLY A 209 -24.67 12.20 -6.70
N PHE A 210 -24.05 12.15 -5.53
CA PHE A 210 -24.72 12.31 -4.26
C PHE A 210 -25.00 13.80 -3.96
N CYS A 211 -25.94 14.42 -4.66
CA CYS A 211 -26.32 15.82 -4.44
C CYS A 211 -27.68 16.03 -3.74
N ASP A 212 -28.52 15.00 -3.64
CA ASP A 212 -29.80 15.11 -2.91
C ASP A 212 -29.64 14.69 -1.44
N ARG A 213 -29.52 15.68 -0.53
CA ARG A 213 -29.34 15.47 0.91
C ARG A 213 -30.49 14.68 1.53
N GLU A 214 -31.71 14.82 1.02
CA GLU A 214 -32.87 14.14 1.61
C GLU A 214 -32.85 12.63 1.38
N GLN A 215 -32.09 12.16 0.39
CA GLN A 215 -31.98 10.76 0.02
C GLN A 215 -30.68 10.11 0.49
N GLN A 216 -29.87 10.78 1.33
CA GLN A 216 -28.54 10.32 1.71
C GLN A 216 -28.33 10.27 3.23
N GLU A 217 -27.45 9.37 3.65
CA GLU A 217 -26.99 9.24 5.03
C GLU A 217 -25.50 8.84 5.06
N MET A 218 -24.85 9.05 6.21
CA MET A 218 -23.47 8.62 6.41
C MET A 218 -23.46 7.31 7.22
N LEU A 219 -22.98 6.25 6.60
CA LEU A 219 -22.82 4.95 7.22
C LEU A 219 -21.54 4.89 8.04
N GLU A 220 -21.65 4.75 9.36
CA GLU A 220 -20.51 4.62 10.24
C GLU A 220 -19.90 3.20 10.23
N LEU A 221 -18.57 3.13 10.12
CA LEU A 221 -17.78 1.91 10.17
C LEU A 221 -16.80 1.97 11.35
N SER A 222 -16.99 1.07 12.31
CA SER A 222 -16.13 0.96 13.49
C SER A 222 -14.87 0.12 13.22
N GLY A 223 -13.72 0.53 13.78
CA GLY A 223 -12.47 -0.24 13.68
C GLY A 223 -11.87 -0.22 12.27
N VAL A 224 -12.04 0.89 11.57
CA VAL A 224 -11.62 1.09 10.18
C VAL A 224 -10.91 2.43 10.05
N SER A 225 -9.89 2.48 9.21
CA SER A 225 -9.13 3.69 8.86
C SER A 225 -8.85 3.73 7.36
N SER A 226 -8.20 4.80 6.90
CA SER A 226 -7.73 4.96 5.52
C SER A 226 -6.20 5.02 5.46
N VAL A 227 -5.62 4.40 4.43
CA VAL A 227 -4.20 4.56 4.09
C VAL A 227 -3.96 5.82 3.27
N LEU A 228 -5.03 6.42 2.73
CA LEU A 228 -4.96 7.66 1.97
C LEU A 228 -4.70 8.83 2.93
N ARG A 229 -3.71 9.62 2.58
CA ARG A 229 -3.22 10.80 3.29
C ARG A 229 -3.49 12.05 2.47
N THR A 230 -3.12 13.21 3.02
CA THR A 230 -3.26 14.53 2.37
C THR A 230 -4.68 14.82 1.90
N ALA A 231 -5.69 14.15 2.47
CA ALA A 231 -7.07 14.51 2.25
C ALA A 231 -7.35 15.90 2.85
N PRO A 232 -8.25 16.70 2.25
CA PRO A 232 -8.71 17.94 2.85
C PRO A 232 -9.12 17.71 4.30
N LYS A 233 -8.55 18.51 5.20
CA LYS A 233 -8.80 18.38 6.64
C LYS A 233 -9.37 19.63 7.29
N ARG A 234 -10.18 19.41 8.32
CA ARG A 234 -10.65 20.42 9.27
C ARG A 234 -10.25 19.97 10.66
N VAL A 235 -9.81 20.92 11.49
CA VAL A 235 -9.41 20.68 12.88
C VAL A 235 -10.44 21.31 13.81
N ASN A 236 -10.56 20.78 15.03
CA ASN A 236 -11.48 21.24 16.08
C ASN A 236 -12.96 21.27 15.67
N VAL A 237 -13.36 20.30 14.83
CA VAL A 237 -14.77 20.07 14.50
C VAL A 237 -15.31 18.89 15.28
N SER A 238 -16.62 18.86 15.53
CA SER A 238 -17.28 17.67 16.09
C SER A 238 -17.47 16.60 15.01
N LYS A 239 -17.85 15.39 15.43
CA LYS A 239 -18.16 14.30 14.52
C LYS A 239 -19.36 14.64 13.63
N GLU A 240 -20.39 15.23 14.21
CA GLU A 240 -21.63 15.63 13.54
C GLU A 240 -21.35 16.71 12.48
N VAL A 241 -20.48 17.67 12.80
CA VAL A 241 -20.02 18.66 11.82
C VAL A 241 -19.22 18.01 10.69
N CYS A 242 -18.37 17.02 11.00
CA CYS A 242 -17.62 16.27 9.98
C CYS A 242 -18.55 15.49 9.04
N GLU A 243 -19.59 14.88 9.60
CA GLU A 243 -20.64 14.19 8.87
C GLU A 243 -21.35 15.14 7.90
N ASP A 244 -21.84 16.27 8.42
CA ASP A 244 -22.57 17.27 7.64
C ASP A 244 -21.71 17.90 6.54
N LEU A 245 -20.42 18.14 6.80
CA LEU A 245 -19.48 18.65 5.79
C LEU A 245 -19.40 17.71 4.58
N CYS A 246 -19.35 16.39 4.81
CA CYS A 246 -19.33 15.45 3.71
C CYS A 246 -20.70 15.37 3.03
N LEU A 247 -21.80 15.31 3.79
CA LEU A 247 -23.17 15.25 3.23
C LEU A 247 -23.46 16.42 2.28
N GLN A 248 -23.04 17.63 2.64
CA GLN A 248 -23.25 18.84 1.83
C GLN A 248 -22.35 18.92 0.59
N ASP A 249 -21.21 18.23 0.56
CA ASP A 249 -20.33 18.19 -0.60
C ASP A 249 -20.72 17.05 -1.56
N CYS A 250 -21.30 17.41 -2.70
CA CYS A 250 -21.63 16.50 -3.81
C CYS A 250 -20.46 15.62 -4.27
N LYS A 251 -19.22 16.06 -4.05
CA LYS A 251 -18.01 15.35 -4.46
C LYS A 251 -17.45 14.47 -3.34
N CYS A 252 -17.94 14.60 -2.11
CA CYS A 252 -17.51 13.76 -0.99
C CYS A 252 -18.20 12.41 -1.02
N ALA A 253 -17.41 11.35 -0.89
CA ALA A 253 -17.85 9.96 -0.82
C ALA A 253 -17.66 9.33 0.56
N ALA A 254 -16.72 9.84 1.37
CA ALA A 254 -16.46 9.37 2.71
C ALA A 254 -15.80 10.44 3.59
N ALA A 255 -15.88 10.27 4.90
CA ALA A 255 -15.18 11.08 5.88
C ALA A 255 -14.51 10.19 6.94
N LEU A 256 -13.37 10.63 7.48
CA LEU A 256 -12.72 10.03 8.64
C LEU A 256 -12.65 11.06 9.75
N TYR A 257 -13.29 10.77 10.86
CA TYR A 257 -13.22 11.57 12.08
C TYR A 257 -12.25 10.93 13.06
N SER A 258 -11.38 11.74 13.65
CA SER A 258 -10.48 11.37 14.75
C SER A 258 -10.80 12.21 15.97
N THR A 259 -11.07 11.57 17.10
CA THR A 259 -11.38 12.23 18.38
C THR A 259 -10.17 12.93 18.99
N GLY A 260 -8.95 12.61 18.53
CA GLY A 260 -7.70 12.95 19.20
C GLY A 260 -7.47 12.09 20.45
N GLU A 261 -6.21 11.83 20.80
CA GLU A 261 -5.80 11.24 22.08
C GLU A 261 -5.85 12.30 23.19
N ASP A 262 -6.56 11.95 24.28
CA ASP A 262 -6.69 12.64 25.58
C ASP A 262 -5.88 13.93 25.75
N GLY A 263 -6.39 15.03 25.17
CA GLY A 263 -5.91 16.40 25.43
C GLY A 263 -4.64 16.84 24.70
N THR A 264 -3.98 15.98 23.91
CA THR A 264 -2.72 16.30 23.22
C THR A 264 -2.86 16.54 21.72
N SER A 265 -3.95 16.06 21.11
CA SER A 265 -4.22 16.20 19.68
C SER A 265 -5.60 16.80 19.40
N PHE A 266 -5.68 17.61 18.35
CA PHE A 266 -6.93 18.22 17.91
C PHE A 266 -7.87 17.16 17.32
N ARG A 267 -9.18 17.40 17.45
CA ARG A 267 -10.18 16.63 16.70
C ARG A 267 -10.01 16.91 15.22
N GLU A 268 -9.81 15.89 14.40
CA GLU A 268 -9.58 16.05 12.97
C GLU A 268 -10.68 15.39 12.15
N CYS A 269 -11.10 16.06 11.10
CA CYS A 269 -12.03 15.56 10.10
C CYS A 269 -11.36 15.57 8.73
N PHE A 270 -11.32 14.44 8.07
CA PHE A 270 -10.80 14.27 6.71
C PHE A 270 -11.93 13.90 5.78
N THR A 271 -12.05 14.56 4.62
CA THR A 271 -13.07 14.25 3.61
C THR A 271 -12.43 13.65 2.35
N TYR A 272 -12.99 12.56 1.85
CA TYR A 272 -12.50 11.82 0.69
C TYR A 272 -13.53 11.81 -0.42
N GLY A 273 -13.08 12.00 -1.66
CA GLY A 273 -13.93 11.95 -2.84
C GLY A 273 -14.09 10.58 -3.48
N LEU A 274 -13.52 9.56 -2.87
CA LEU A 274 -13.64 8.15 -3.27
C LEU A 274 -13.50 7.25 -2.04
N VAL A 275 -14.09 6.06 -2.10
CA VAL A 275 -13.98 5.04 -1.05
C VAL A 275 -12.95 4.00 -1.47
N SER A 276 -11.68 4.22 -1.16
CA SER A 276 -10.58 3.28 -1.42
C SER A 276 -9.49 3.42 -0.36
N GLY A 277 -8.58 2.44 -0.28
CA GLY A 277 -7.53 2.42 0.72
C GLY A 277 -8.05 2.20 2.15
N VAL A 278 -9.24 1.61 2.28
CA VAL A 278 -9.91 1.39 3.56
C VAL A 278 -9.36 0.11 4.19
N LYS A 279 -8.88 0.17 5.43
CA LYS A 279 -8.34 -0.99 6.14
C LYS A 279 -8.87 -1.12 7.56
N GLN A 280 -8.94 -2.35 8.03
CA GLN A 280 -9.27 -2.67 9.40
C GLN A 280 -8.13 -2.26 10.33
N VAL A 281 -8.47 -1.65 11.46
CA VAL A 281 -7.56 -1.30 12.54
C VAL A 281 -8.08 -1.85 13.87
N GLU A 282 -7.22 -1.89 14.89
CA GLU A 282 -7.65 -2.27 16.23
C GLU A 282 -8.75 -1.32 16.75
N ARG A 283 -9.65 -1.87 17.56
CA ARG A 283 -10.70 -1.08 18.21
C ARG A 283 -10.08 -0.20 19.29
N GLY A 284 -10.69 0.97 19.52
CA GLY A 284 -10.21 1.92 20.52
C GLY A 284 -9.24 2.99 20.00
N THR A 285 -8.99 3.04 18.69
CA THR A 285 -8.14 4.06 18.04
C THR A 285 -8.75 5.47 18.00
N GLY A 286 -9.98 5.66 18.51
CA GLY A 286 -10.68 6.94 18.42
C GLY A 286 -11.04 7.37 16.99
N LEU A 287 -10.98 6.44 16.02
CA LEU A 287 -11.27 6.68 14.61
C LEU A 287 -12.69 6.23 14.26
N THR A 288 -13.42 7.11 13.57
CA THR A 288 -14.74 6.79 12.99
C THR A 288 -14.71 7.09 11.49
N TYR A 289 -14.75 6.03 10.67
CA TYR A 289 -14.83 6.16 9.22
C TYR A 289 -16.30 6.11 8.78
N MET A 290 -16.71 7.04 7.93
CA MET A 290 -18.09 7.24 7.54
C MET A 290 -18.19 7.25 6.02
N VAL A 291 -19.12 6.49 5.44
CA VAL A 291 -19.30 6.38 3.99
C VAL A 291 -20.65 6.96 3.60
N LYS A 292 -20.67 7.84 2.59
CA LYS A 292 -21.92 8.40 2.07
C LYS A 292 -22.67 7.35 1.27
N VAL A 293 -23.93 7.11 1.62
CA VAL A 293 -24.79 6.10 1.01
C VAL A 293 -26.22 6.63 0.84
N PRO A 294 -27.05 6.07 -0.06
CA PRO A 294 -28.47 6.38 -0.11
C PRO A 294 -29.20 5.93 1.16
N LYS A 295 -30.21 6.67 1.58
CA LYS A 295 -31.06 6.32 2.73
C LYS A 295 -31.74 4.97 2.55
N GLY A 296 -31.89 4.24 3.66
CA GLY A 296 -32.53 2.93 3.69
C GLY A 296 -31.58 1.79 3.33
N THR A 297 -30.28 2.07 3.31
CA THR A 297 -29.26 1.07 3.05
C THR A 297 -28.93 0.33 4.35
N GLN A 298 -29.31 -0.94 4.44
CA GLN A 298 -29.01 -1.77 5.62
C GLN A 298 -27.70 -2.55 5.43
N ILE A 299 -26.88 -2.62 6.48
CA ILE A 299 -25.71 -3.51 6.51
C ILE A 299 -26.21 -4.95 6.59
N SER A 300 -25.97 -5.74 5.55
CA SER A 300 -26.01 -7.20 5.68
C SER A 300 -24.83 -7.65 6.52
N HIS A 301 -25.01 -7.72 7.83
CA HIS A 301 -24.14 -8.53 8.67
C HIS A 301 -24.36 -9.99 8.30
N GLY A 302 -23.56 -10.46 7.33
CA GLY A 302 -23.31 -11.89 7.20
C GLY A 302 -22.74 -12.38 8.52
N LYS A 303 -23.61 -12.90 9.39
CA LYS A 303 -23.24 -13.69 10.57
C LYS A 303 -22.49 -14.92 10.05
N SER A 304 -21.18 -14.82 9.86
CA SER A 304 -20.36 -16.01 9.94
C SER A 304 -20.33 -16.40 11.41
N ASN A 305 -21.26 -17.27 11.83
CA ASN A 305 -21.26 -17.98 13.11
C ASN A 305 -20.04 -18.92 13.28
N VAL A 306 -18.93 -18.65 12.58
CA VAL A 306 -17.73 -19.48 12.53
C VAL A 306 -16.88 -19.31 13.80
N LYS A 307 -16.98 -18.16 14.50
CA LYS A 307 -16.24 -17.94 15.75
C LYS A 307 -16.66 -18.86 16.91
N LYS A 308 -17.86 -19.47 16.89
CA LYS A 308 -18.33 -20.34 17.98
C LYS A 308 -17.99 -21.83 17.78
N TRP A 309 -17.82 -22.28 16.54
CA TRP A 309 -17.54 -23.69 16.22
C TRP A 309 -16.06 -24.02 16.08
N VAL A 310 -15.21 -23.04 15.71
CA VAL A 310 -13.76 -23.27 15.58
C VAL A 310 -13.09 -23.56 16.93
N LEU A 311 -13.54 -22.91 18.02
CA LEU A 311 -13.00 -23.15 19.36
C LEU A 311 -13.36 -24.53 19.93
N VAL A 312 -14.50 -25.11 19.52
CA VAL A 312 -14.90 -26.45 19.96
C VAL A 312 -14.12 -27.53 19.21
N MET A 313 -13.87 -27.34 17.90
CA MET A 313 -13.14 -28.33 17.10
C MET A 313 -11.64 -28.36 17.39
N VAL A 314 -11.01 -27.21 17.65
CA VAL A 314 -9.57 -27.15 18.01
C VAL A 314 -9.31 -27.80 19.37
N GLY A 315 -10.17 -27.56 20.36
CA GLY A 315 -10.06 -28.19 21.68
C GLY A 315 -10.21 -29.71 21.67
N VAL A 316 -11.07 -30.25 20.79
CA VAL A 316 -11.25 -31.71 20.66
C VAL A 316 -10.06 -32.35 19.94
N ILE A 317 -9.54 -31.73 18.88
CA ILE A 317 -8.38 -32.27 18.13
C ILE A 317 -7.11 -32.21 18.97
N ASP A 318 -6.83 -31.09 19.63
CA ASP A 318 -5.65 -30.96 20.49
C ASP A 318 -5.76 -31.87 21.72
N GLY A 319 -6.97 -32.01 22.30
CA GLY A 319 -7.23 -32.96 23.38
C GLY A 319 -7.01 -34.41 22.98
N PHE A 320 -7.44 -34.81 21.78
CA PHE A 320 -7.22 -36.16 21.24
C PHE A 320 -5.74 -36.43 20.94
N ILE A 321 -5.01 -35.46 20.37
CA ILE A 321 -3.57 -35.60 20.11
C ILE A 321 -2.80 -35.72 21.43
N ILE A 322 -3.11 -34.90 22.42
CA ILE A 322 -2.52 -34.99 23.77
C ILE A 322 -2.81 -36.36 24.39
N LEU A 323 -4.06 -36.84 24.34
CA LEU A 323 -4.43 -38.18 24.84
C LEU A 323 -3.68 -39.30 24.12
N LEU A 324 -3.50 -39.24 22.81
CA LEU A 324 -2.77 -40.25 22.04
C LEU A 324 -1.26 -40.21 22.34
N VAL A 325 -0.66 -39.03 22.47
CA VAL A 325 0.77 -38.89 22.79
C VAL A 325 1.07 -39.34 24.22
N PHE A 326 0.33 -38.83 25.21
CA PHE A 326 0.54 -39.22 26.61
C PHE A 326 0.08 -40.65 26.90
N GLY A 327 -1.03 -41.10 26.30
CA GLY A 327 -1.48 -42.49 26.37
C GLY A 327 -0.48 -43.46 25.73
N GLY A 328 0.04 -43.11 24.55
CA GLY A 328 1.08 -43.89 23.86
C GLY A 328 2.39 -43.95 24.65
N LEU A 329 2.83 -42.81 25.21
CA LEU A 329 4.02 -42.76 26.07
C LEU A 329 3.84 -43.57 27.35
N GLY A 330 2.67 -43.48 28.00
CA GLY A 330 2.33 -44.27 29.17
C GLY A 330 2.34 -45.78 28.87
N TYR A 331 1.69 -46.18 27.78
CA TYR A 331 1.69 -47.57 27.31
C TYR A 331 3.11 -48.08 27.03
N TYR A 332 3.94 -47.28 26.33
CA TYR A 332 5.34 -47.62 26.05
C TYR A 332 6.15 -47.79 27.33
N LEU A 333 6.00 -46.91 28.32
CA LEU A 333 6.71 -47.01 29.60
C LEU A 333 6.26 -48.24 30.41
N VAL A 334 4.98 -48.56 30.42
CA VAL A 334 4.45 -49.79 31.05
C VAL A 334 4.98 -51.03 30.35
N GLN A 335 4.98 -51.06 29.01
CA GLN A 335 5.51 -52.18 28.25
C GLN A 335 7.02 -52.34 28.45
N ARG A 336 7.77 -51.22 28.54
CA ARG A 336 9.20 -51.22 28.86
C ARG A 336 9.48 -51.72 30.28
N ARG A 337 8.66 -51.35 31.27
CA ARG A 337 8.75 -51.89 32.64
C ARG A 337 8.42 -53.39 32.68
N ARG A 338 7.35 -53.83 32.00
CA ARG A 338 7.03 -55.26 31.89
C ARG A 338 8.18 -56.06 31.26
N ARG A 339 8.76 -55.59 30.16
CA ARG A 339 9.92 -56.25 29.54
C ARG A 339 11.14 -56.31 30.47
N ARG A 340 11.42 -55.25 31.23
CA ARG A 340 12.49 -55.27 32.25
C ARG A 340 12.21 -56.26 33.38
N ASN A 341 10.96 -56.38 33.82
CA ASN A 341 10.60 -57.32 34.89
C ASN A 341 10.65 -58.78 34.42
N VAL A 342 10.32 -59.07 33.16
CA VAL A 342 10.51 -60.40 32.56
C VAL A 342 12.00 -60.74 32.45
N LEU A 343 12.83 -59.81 31.94
CA LEU A 343 14.29 -59.98 31.88
C LEU A 343 14.98 -60.09 33.25
N ALA A 344 14.39 -59.52 34.30
CA ALA A 344 14.87 -59.68 35.68
C ALA A 344 14.44 -61.01 36.32
N SER A 345 13.36 -61.62 35.84
CA SER A 345 12.91 -62.95 36.30
C SER A 345 13.71 -64.08 35.66
N ASP A 346 14.16 -63.92 34.41
CA ASP A 346 14.97 -64.94 33.70
C ASP A 346 16.43 -65.01 34.21
N ASN A 347 16.91 -64.00 34.93
CA ASN A 347 18.27 -63.98 35.50
C ASN A 347 18.37 -64.56 36.92
N ASN A 348 17.26 -65.04 37.50
CA ASN A 348 17.20 -65.59 38.86
C ASN A 348 16.68 -67.05 38.89
N THR A 349 16.86 -67.81 37.81
CA THR A 349 16.61 -69.26 37.79
C THR A 349 17.86 -70.05 37.45
#